data_AF-A0A920E6V8-F1
#
_entry.id   AF-A0A920E6V8-F1
#
_cell.length_a   1.000
_cell.length_b   1.000
_cell.length_c   1.000
_cell.angle_alpha   90.00
_cell.angle_beta   90.00
_cell.angle_gamma   90.00
#
_symmetry.space_group_name_H-M   'P 1'
#
loop_
_entity.id
_entity.type
_entity.pdbx_description
1 polymer ?
#
loop_
_entity_poly.entity_id
_entity_poly.type
_entity_poly.pdbx_seq_one_letter_code
_entity_poly.pdbx_strand_id
1 'polypeptide(L)' 'MNSEYSYPINIGNDDEVTINEIASTLISILNSQSKVIYNDLPEDDPLKGNLIYIAKKILNWAPKIDKKMVLRC' A
#
# COMPACT_ATOMS: atom_id res chain seq x y z
N MET A 1 18.89 3.67 24.01
CA MET A 1 18.52 3.63 22.58
C MET A 1 19.68 3.03 21.83
N ASN A 2 19.69 1.72 21.64
CA ASN A 2 20.71 1.03 20.85
C ASN A 2 19.97 0.34 19.71
N SER A 3 19.81 1.02 18.58
CA SER A 3 19.44 0.38 17.33
C SER A 3 20.70 0.24 16.48
N GLU A 4 20.92 -0.96 15.95
CA GLU A 4 21.99 -1.25 14.98
C GLU A 4 21.71 -0.58 13.61
N TYR A 5 20.58 0.14 13.49
CA TYR A 5 20.16 0.86 12.30
C TYR A 5 19.61 2.24 12.69
N SER A 6 20.11 3.31 12.04
CA SER A 6 19.83 4.71 12.42
C SER A 6 19.02 5.50 11.38
N TYR A 7 18.66 4.87 10.26
CA TYR A 7 17.89 5.51 9.19
C TYR A 7 16.40 5.13 9.27
N PRO A 8 15.49 5.86 8.61
CA PRO A 8 14.11 5.41 8.47
C PRO A 8 14.04 4.09 7.70
N ILE A 9 13.11 3.23 8.10
CA ILE A 9 12.77 1.98 7.41
C ILE A 9 11.33 2.08 6.95
N ASN A 10 11.09 1.86 5.66
CA ASN A 10 9.75 1.75 5.10
C ASN A 10 9.10 0.45 5.58
N ILE A 11 7.92 0.56 6.19
CA ILE A 11 7.07 -0.54 6.64
C ILE A 11 5.76 -0.46 5.84
N GLY A 12 5.44 -1.51 5.09
CA GLY A 12 4.30 -1.49 4.17
C GLY A 12 4.13 -2.80 3.40
N ASN A 13 3.23 -2.84 2.43
CA ASN A 13 3.08 -4.02 1.58
C ASN A 13 4.02 -3.93 0.36
N ASP A 14 4.70 -5.02 0.00
CA ASP A 14 5.51 -5.08 -1.23
C ASP A 14 4.68 -5.40 -2.47
N ASP A 15 3.52 -5.99 -2.29
CA ASP A 15 2.66 -6.32 -3.41
C ASP A 15 2.00 -5.03 -3.95
N GLU A 16 2.34 -4.65 -5.18
CA GLU A 16 1.70 -3.51 -5.86
C GLU A 16 0.18 -3.73 -6.02
N VAL A 17 -0.58 -2.65 -5.90
CA VAL A 17 -2.02 -2.60 -6.19
C VAL A 17 -2.27 -1.33 -6.99
N THR A 18 -3.01 -1.45 -8.08
CA THR A 18 -3.42 -0.28 -8.85
C THR A 18 -4.57 0.44 -8.15
N ILE A 19 -4.70 1.75 -8.38
CA ILE A 19 -5.83 2.53 -7.87
C ILE A 19 -7.18 1.94 -8.34
N ASN A 20 -7.22 1.39 -9.56
CA ASN A 20 -8.40 0.73 -10.12
C ASN A 20 -8.83 -0.52 -9.34
N GLU A 21 -7.87 -1.34 -8.91
CA GLU A 21 -8.16 -2.53 -8.11
C GLU A 21 -8.71 -2.15 -6.73
N ILE A 22 -8.17 -1.10 -6.11
CA ILE A 22 -8.68 -0.56 -4.84
C ILE A 22 -10.12 -0.06 -5.03
N ALA A 23 -10.36 0.78 -6.02
CA ALA A 23 -11.69 1.32 -6.31
C ALA A 23 -12.72 0.21 -6.56
N SER A 24 -12.37 -0.78 -7.38
CA SER A 24 -13.23 -1.94 -7.69
C SER A 24 -13.53 -2.77 -6.44
N THR A 25 -12.52 -3.00 -5.60
CA THR A 25 -12.66 -3.77 -4.36
C THR A 25 -13.57 -3.05 -3.36
N LEU A 26 -13.43 -1.73 -3.20
CA LEU A 26 -14.29 -0.93 -2.31
C LEU A 26 -15.74 -0.91 -2.78
N ILE A 27 -15.99 -0.70 -4.08
CA ILE A 27 -17.35 -0.76 -4.64
C ILE A 27 -18.00 -2.11 -4.34
N SER A 28 -17.24 -3.21 -4.52
CA SER A 28 -17.72 -4.57 -4.23
C SER A 28 -17.97 -4.82 -2.75
N ILE A 29 -17.09 -4.39 -1.84
CA ILE A 29 -17.23 -4.64 -0.41
C ILE A 29 -18.37 -3.82 0.20
N LEU A 30 -18.53 -2.57 -0.25
CA LEU A 30 -19.54 -1.65 0.25
C LEU A 30 -20.90 -1.78 -0.46
N ASN A 31 -21.00 -2.61 -1.50
CA ASN A 31 -22.16 -2.70 -2.39
C ASN A 31 -22.61 -1.30 -2.89
N SER A 32 -21.63 -0.47 -3.26
CA SER A 32 -21.87 0.93 -3.63
C SER A 32 -22.32 1.08 -5.08
N GLN A 33 -23.11 2.11 -5.36
CA GLN A 33 -23.45 2.54 -6.74
C GLN A 33 -22.50 3.63 -7.28
N SER A 34 -21.43 3.95 -6.54
CA SER A 34 -20.42 4.92 -6.96
C SER A 34 -19.79 4.55 -8.30
N LYS A 35 -19.55 5.55 -9.15
CA LYS A 35 -18.85 5.40 -10.43
C LYS A 35 -17.39 5.77 -10.28
N VAL A 36 -16.50 5.01 -10.92
CA VAL A 36 -15.08 5.35 -11.04
C VAL A 36 -14.92 6.38 -12.15
N ILE A 37 -14.28 7.52 -11.83
CA ILE A 37 -13.96 8.59 -12.78
C ILE A 37 -12.44 8.68 -12.89
N TYR A 38 -11.94 8.69 -14.11
CA TYR A 38 -10.51 8.81 -14.41
C TYR A 38 -10.16 10.27 -14.65
N ASN A 39 -9.12 10.74 -13.96
CA ASN A 39 -8.56 12.06 -14.15
C ASN A 39 -7.07 11.92 -14.47
N ASP A 40 -6.49 12.97 -15.06
CA ASP A 40 -5.05 13.02 -15.31
C ASP A 40 -4.26 13.00 -14.00
N LEU A 41 -3.05 12.42 -14.05
CA LEU A 41 -2.17 12.34 -12.90
C LEU A 41 -1.73 13.76 -12.48
N PRO A 42 -1.82 14.12 -11.19
CA PRO A 42 -1.28 15.38 -10.71
C PRO A 42 0.25 15.40 -10.85
N GLU A 43 0.81 16.58 -11.15
CA GLU A 43 2.25 16.76 -11.39
C GLU A 43 3.12 16.38 -10.18
N ASP A 44 2.58 16.50 -8.96
CA ASP A 44 3.26 16.22 -7.70
C ASP A 44 3.13 14.75 -7.21
N ASP A 45 2.45 13.86 -7.95
CA ASP A 45 2.19 12.49 -7.48
C ASP A 45 3.41 11.58 -7.72
N PRO A 46 4.07 11.06 -6.65
CA PRO A 46 5.20 10.17 -6.82
C PRO A 46 4.79 8.85 -7.48
N LEU A 47 5.28 8.64 -8.70
CA LEU A 47 5.00 7.46 -9.53
C LEU A 47 5.42 6.09 -8.93
N LYS A 48 6.22 6.07 -7.86
CA LYS A 48 6.82 4.84 -7.32
C LYS A 48 6.58 4.70 -5.83
N GLY A 49 5.95 3.59 -5.45
CA GLY A 49 5.74 3.19 -4.06
C GLY A 49 7.02 2.80 -3.33
N ASN A 50 6.95 2.83 -2.00
CA ASN A 50 8.06 2.53 -1.11
C ASN A 50 8.40 1.03 -1.10
N LEU A 51 9.62 0.68 -1.54
CA LEU A 51 10.15 -0.68 -1.44
C LEU A 51 10.50 -1.03 0.01
N ILE A 52 9.99 -2.16 0.53
CA ILE A 52 10.22 -2.63 1.92
C ILE A 52 11.44 -3.55 2.07
N TYR A 53 12.36 -3.55 1.10
CA TYR A 53 13.53 -4.43 1.07
C TYR A 53 14.36 -4.36 2.37
N ILE A 54 14.56 -3.14 2.90
CA ILE A 54 15.32 -2.90 4.12
C ILE A 54 14.63 -3.53 5.34
N ALA A 55 13.29 -3.45 5.42
CA ALA A 55 12.53 -4.05 6.51
C ALA A 55 12.65 -5.58 6.52
N LYS A 56 12.55 -6.22 5.35
CA LYS A 56 12.76 -7.66 5.21
C LYS A 56 14.17 -8.08 5.64
N LYS A 57 15.18 -7.32 5.24
CA LYS A 57 16.60 -7.65 5.48
C LYS A 57 17.04 -7.43 6.93
N ILE A 58 16.65 -6.32 7.53
CA ILE A 58 17.16 -5.87 8.85
C ILE A 58 16.24 -6.32 9.98
N LEU A 59 14.93 -6.25 9.77
CA LEU A 59 13.93 -6.52 10.81
C LEU A 59 13.28 -7.90 10.68
N ASN A 60 13.64 -8.67 9.63
CA ASN A 60 12.92 -9.88 9.23
C ASN A 60 11.41 -9.64 9.15
N TRP A 61 11.02 -8.44 8.69
CA TRP A 61 9.65 -7.97 8.70
C TRP A 61 8.99 -8.15 7.34
N ALA A 62 7.75 -8.64 7.35
CA ALA A 62 6.88 -8.75 6.20
C ALA A 62 5.41 -8.53 6.62
N PRO A 63 4.54 -8.02 5.73
CA PRO A 63 3.12 -7.93 6.00
C PRO A 63 2.53 -9.32 6.27
N LYS A 64 1.70 -9.44 7.32
CA LYS A 64 1.04 -10.69 7.71
C LYS A 64 -0.45 -10.75 7.37
N ILE A 65 -1.03 -9.60 7.03
CA ILE A 65 -2.46 -9.44 6.77
C ILE A 65 -2.67 -9.33 5.27
N ASP A 66 -3.63 -10.11 4.75
CA ASP A 66 -4.03 -10.05 3.35
C ASP A 66 -4.66 -8.69 3.01
N LYS A 67 -4.38 -8.19 1.80
CA LYS A 67 -4.89 -6.90 1.31
C LYS A 67 -6.41 -6.77 1.42
N LYS A 68 -7.15 -7.83 1.08
CA LYS A 68 -8.62 -7.81 1.12
C LYS A 68 -9.14 -7.65 2.54
N MET A 69 -8.39 -8.09 3.53
CA MET A 69 -8.75 -7.92 4.93
C MET A 69 -8.57 -6.47 5.38
N VAL A 70 -7.49 -5.79 4.94
CA VAL A 70 -7.24 -4.37 5.28
C VAL A 70 -8.33 -3.44 4.76
N LEU A 71 -8.87 -3.70 3.56
CA LEU A 71 -9.93 -2.89 2.96
C LEU A 71 -11.33 -3.10 3.58
N ARG A 72 -11.44 -3.93 4.63
CA ARG A 72 -12.70 -4.23 5.33
C ARG A 72 -12.75 -3.68 6.76
N CYS A 73 -11.67 -3.06 7.24
CA CYS A 73 -11.59 -2.50 8.58
C CYS A 73 -12.22 -1.11 8.69
#